data_AF-A0A0G4NKB7-F1
#
_entry.id   AF-A0A0G4NKB7-F1
#
_cell.length_a   1.000
_cell.length_b   1.000
_cell.length_c   1.000
_cell.angle_alpha   90.00
_cell.angle_beta   90.00
_cell.angle_gamma   90.00
#
_symmetry.space_group_name_H-M   'P 1'
#
loop_
_entity.id
_entity.type
_entity.pdbx_description
1 polymer ?
#
loop_
_entity_poly.entity_id
_entity_poly.type
_entity_poly.pdbx_seq_one_letter_code
_entity_poly.pdbx_strand_id
1 'polypeptide(L)'
;MKLDCSPPLTNARMIDKLVGEYIEEQCVSPSFIFGHPQVMSPLAKYHRSMPGLCERFEAFVCKKEIVNAYTELNDPFDQRLRFEEQARQKDQGDDEAQMIDENFCMSLE
;
A
#
# COMPACT_ATOMS: atom_id res chain seq x y z
N MET A 1 6.46 -8.56 -23.64
CA MET A 1 6.23 -7.18 -23.17
C MET A 1 7.21 -6.93 -22.04
N LYS A 2 7.97 -5.84 -22.05
CA LYS A 2 8.94 -5.54 -20.98
C LYS A 2 8.28 -4.50 -20.08
N LEU A 3 7.94 -4.90 -18.86
CA LEU A 3 7.38 -3.99 -17.86
C LEU A 3 8.49 -3.00 -17.44
N ASP A 4 8.25 -1.70 -17.63
CA ASP A 4 9.20 -0.67 -17.23
C ASP A 4 8.85 -0.17 -15.83
N CYS A 5 9.80 -0.29 -14.91
CA CYS A 5 9.70 0.23 -13.55
C CYS A 5 10.89 1.14 -13.33
N SER A 6 10.65 2.45 -13.29
CA SER A 6 11.70 3.42 -13.03
C SER A 6 12.21 3.27 -11.59
N PRO A 7 13.53 3.44 -11.34
CA PRO A 7 14.07 3.47 -9.98
C PRO A 7 13.36 4.50 -9.08
N PRO A 8 13.26 4.26 -7.76
CA PRO A 8 13.80 3.11 -7.03
C PRO A 8 12.97 1.83 -7.20
N LEU A 9 13.66 0.67 -7.27
CA LEU A 9 13.02 -0.64 -7.43
C LEU A 9 12.64 -1.24 -6.07
N THR A 10 11.79 -0.54 -5.32
CA THR A 10 11.26 -1.04 -4.05
C THR A 10 10.24 -2.15 -4.31
N ASN A 11 10.08 -3.08 -3.36
CA ASN A 11 9.09 -4.16 -3.47
C ASN A 11 7.67 -3.59 -3.71
N ALA A 12 7.30 -2.51 -3.03
CA ALA A 12 6.00 -1.87 -3.20
C ALA A 12 5.79 -1.37 -4.64
N ARG A 13 6.74 -0.61 -5.20
CA ARG A 13 6.65 -0.07 -6.57
C ARG A 13 6.63 -1.17 -7.63
N MET A 14 7.42 -2.23 -7.45
CA MET A 14 7.43 -3.34 -8.39
C MET A 14 6.11 -4.12 -8.37
N ILE A 15 5.53 -4.36 -7.18
CA ILE A 15 4.23 -5.03 -7.07
C ILE A 15 3.13 -4.15 -7.67
N ASP A 16 3.12 -2.85 -7.36
CA ASP A 16 2.20 -1.87 -7.94
C ASP A 16 2.21 -1.93 -9.49
N LYS A 17 3.39 -1.90 -10.11
CA LYS A 17 3.51 -2.01 -11.57
C LYS A 17 3.00 -3.34 -12.13
N LEU A 18 3.21 -4.45 -11.41
CA LEU A 18 2.67 -5.75 -11.83
C LEU A 18 1.13 -5.77 -11.72
N VAL A 19 0.56 -5.19 -10.67
CA VAL A 19 -0.89 -5.09 -10.48
C VAL A 19 -1.51 -4.23 -11.57
N GLY A 20 -0.93 -3.06 -11.85
CA GLY A 20 -1.38 -2.16 -12.91
C GLY A 20 -1.44 -2.83 -14.28
N GLU A 21 -0.37 -3.51 -14.67
CA GLU A 21 -0.30 -4.14 -15.99
C GLU A 21 -1.18 -5.40 -16.12
N TYR A 22 -1.16 -6.27 -15.09
CA TYR A 22 -1.73 -7.60 -15.21
C TYR A 22 -3.12 -7.73 -14.61
N ILE A 23 -3.54 -6.87 -13.68
CA ILE A 23 -4.80 -7.00 -12.94
C ILE A 23 -5.75 -5.85 -13.25
N GLU A 24 -5.29 -4.60 -13.14
CA GLU A 24 -6.16 -3.43 -13.35
C GLU A 24 -6.72 -3.36 -14.78
N GLU A 25 -5.91 -3.74 -15.77
CA GLU A 25 -6.33 -3.80 -17.18
C GLU A 25 -7.48 -4.79 -17.45
N GLN A 26 -7.72 -5.75 -16.54
CA GLN A 26 -8.85 -6.68 -16.61
C GLN A 26 -10.13 -6.12 -15.99
N CYS A 27 -10.04 -5.04 -15.20
CA CYS A 27 -11.15 -4.48 -14.43
C CYS A 27 -12.03 -3.53 -15.27
N VAL A 28 -12.71 -4.08 -16.29
CA VAL A 28 -13.62 -3.31 -17.16
C VAL A 28 -14.94 -2.97 -16.44
N SER A 29 -15.56 -3.97 -15.82
CA SER A 29 -16.75 -3.78 -14.96
C SER A 29 -16.34 -3.42 -13.53
N PRO A 30 -17.25 -2.92 -12.67
CA PRO A 30 -16.96 -2.68 -11.26
C PRO A 30 -16.39 -3.92 -10.58
N SER A 31 -15.13 -3.81 -10.17
CA SER A 31 -14.35 -4.90 -9.58
C SER A 31 -13.71 -4.41 -8.30
N PHE A 32 -13.66 -5.29 -7.30
CA PHE A 32 -12.91 -5.06 -6.07
C PHE A 32 -11.67 -5.94 -6.06
N ILE A 33 -10.50 -5.32 -5.87
CA ILE A 33 -9.25 -6.02 -5.61
C ILE A 33 -9.06 -6.05 -4.09
N PHE A 34 -8.77 -7.22 -3.54
CA PHE A 34 -8.55 -7.43 -2.09
C PHE A 34 -7.18 -8.07 -1.86
N GLY A 35 -6.74 -8.08 -0.59
CA GLY A 35 -5.55 -8.82 -0.19
C GLY A 35 -4.25 -8.09 -0.54
N HIS A 36 -4.25 -6.76 -0.42
CA HIS A 36 -3.06 -5.95 -0.64
C HIS A 36 -1.95 -6.31 0.36
N PRO A 37 -0.69 -6.44 -0.08
CA PRO A 37 0.45 -6.65 0.81
C PRO A 37 0.63 -5.51 1.82
N GLN A 38 1.10 -5.85 3.02
CA GLN A 38 1.43 -4.87 4.09
C GLN A 38 2.48 -3.85 3.65
N VAL A 39 3.47 -4.29 2.86
CA VAL A 39 4.55 -3.42 2.35
C VAL A 39 4.03 -2.29 1.45
N MET A 40 2.83 -2.42 0.89
CA MET A 40 2.17 -1.40 0.06
C MET A 40 1.13 -0.58 0.83
N SER A 41 0.84 -0.93 2.08
CA SER A 41 -0.32 -0.44 2.81
C SER A 41 0.08 0.00 4.23
N PRO A 42 0.89 1.06 4.37
CA PRO A 42 1.48 1.46 5.66
C PRO A 42 0.46 1.89 6.71
N LEU A 43 -0.77 2.25 6.30
CA LEU A 43 -1.86 2.68 7.18
C LEU A 43 -2.96 1.61 7.35
N ALA A 44 -2.92 0.53 6.55
CA ALA A 44 -3.96 -0.49 6.61
C ALA A 44 -3.63 -1.56 7.64
N LYS A 45 -4.61 -1.94 8.45
CA LYS A 45 -4.48 -3.00 9.45
C LYS A 45 -4.14 -4.33 8.80
N TYR A 46 -3.28 -5.11 9.47
CA TYR A 46 -2.92 -6.45 9.03
C TYR A 46 -4.16 -7.35 8.90
N HIS A 47 -4.12 -8.29 7.95
CA HIS A 47 -5.21 -9.23 7.73
C HIS A 47 -5.34 -10.21 8.90
N ARG A 48 -6.57 -10.41 9.41
CA ARG A 48 -6.85 -11.25 10.59
C ARG A 48 -6.37 -12.71 10.51
N SER A 49 -6.22 -13.24 9.30
CA SER A 49 -5.89 -14.65 9.06
C SER A 49 -4.82 -14.91 7.98
N MET A 50 -4.31 -13.87 7.31
CA MET A 50 -3.38 -14.01 6.19
C MET A 50 -2.13 -13.16 6.44
N PRO A 51 -1.08 -13.75 7.06
CA PRO A 51 0.15 -13.03 7.36
C PRO A 51 0.75 -12.38 6.11
N GLY A 52 1.23 -11.13 6.25
CA GLY A 52 1.81 -10.36 5.16
C GLY A 52 0.81 -9.55 4.32
N LEU A 53 -0.50 -9.76 4.49
CA LEU A 53 -1.56 -8.98 3.82
C LEU A 53 -2.24 -8.00 4.79
N CYS A 54 -2.99 -7.07 4.22
CA CYS A 54 -3.86 -6.11 4.92
C CYS A 54 -5.33 -6.33 4.60
N GLU A 55 -6.20 -5.83 5.48
CA GLU A 55 -7.64 -5.67 5.21
C GLU A 55 -7.88 -4.40 4.39
N ARG A 56 -7.38 -4.38 3.15
CA ARG A 56 -7.53 -3.27 2.19
C ARG A 56 -8.21 -3.75 0.91
N PHE A 57 -9.07 -2.92 0.36
CA PHE A 57 -9.61 -3.09 -0.97
C PHE A 57 -9.47 -1.82 -1.81
N GLU A 58 -9.42 -2.03 -3.11
CA GLU A 58 -9.53 -0.99 -4.12
C GLU A 58 -10.68 -1.33 -5.06
N ALA A 59 -11.48 -0.34 -5.44
CA ALA A 59 -12.53 -0.51 -6.42
C ALA A 59 -12.08 0.08 -7.76
N PHE A 60 -12.27 -0.69 -8.83
CA PHE A 60 -11.91 -0.33 -10.18
C PHE A 60 -13.14 -0.35 -11.09
N VAL A 61 -13.27 0.64 -11.97
CA VAL A 61 -14.28 0.71 -13.03
C VAL A 61 -13.62 1.24 -14.29
N CYS A 62 -13.89 0.63 -15.45
CA CYS A 62 -13.29 1.04 -16.72
C CYS A 62 -11.75 1.11 -16.66
N LYS A 63 -11.11 0.16 -15.96
CA LYS A 63 -9.65 0.07 -15.77
C LYS A 63 -9.05 1.24 -14.98
N LYS A 64 -9.86 1.92 -14.16
CA LYS A 64 -9.42 3.03 -13.31
C LYS A 64 -9.82 2.79 -11.88
N GLU A 65 -8.89 3.04 -10.97
CA GLU A 65 -9.16 3.08 -9.54
C GLU A 65 -10.15 4.23 -9.25
N ILE A 66 -11.18 3.94 -8.46
CA ILE A 66 -12.18 4.91 -8.04
C ILE A 66 -12.34 4.99 -6.52
N VAL A 67 -11.91 3.97 -5.79
CA VAL A 67 -11.98 3.89 -4.32
C VAL A 67 -10.77 3.15 -3.80
N ASN A 68 -10.22 3.66 -2.71
CA ASN A 68 -9.26 2.98 -1.85
C ASN A 68 -9.81 2.98 -0.43
N ALA A 69 -9.86 1.82 0.22
CA ALA A 69 -10.38 1.72 1.57
C ALA A 69 -9.75 0.54 2.32
N TYR A 70 -9.67 0.67 3.64
CA TYR A 70 -9.05 -0.33 4.49
C TYR A 70 -9.61 -0.28 5.91
N THR A 71 -9.46 -1.40 6.63
CA THR A 71 -9.55 -1.37 8.09
C THR A 71 -8.35 -0.55 8.59
N GLU A 72 -8.61 0.54 9.31
CA GLU A 72 -7.58 1.45 9.81
C GLU A 72 -6.62 0.76 10.79
N LEU A 73 -5.32 1.01 10.61
CA LEU A 73 -4.33 0.61 11.59
C LEU A 73 -4.45 1.51 12.82
N ASN A 74 -4.86 0.91 13.93
CA ASN A 74 -5.10 1.60 15.19
C ASN A 74 -4.17 1.16 16.32
N ASP A 75 -3.10 0.42 16.00
CA ASP A 75 -2.04 0.09 16.93
C ASP A 75 -0.92 1.14 16.79
N PRO A 76 -0.69 2.01 17.80
CA PRO A 76 0.27 3.10 17.70
C PRO A 76 1.70 2.61 17.52
N PHE A 77 2.05 1.45 18.08
CA PHE A 77 3.40 0.90 18.01
C PHE A 77 3.68 0.30 16.64
N ASP A 78 2.72 -0.43 16.06
CA ASP A 78 2.81 -0.90 14.67
C ASP A 78 2.86 0.30 13.70
N GLN A 79 2.01 1.32 13.92
CA GLN A 79 2.00 2.51 13.06
C GLN A 79 3.34 3.24 13.07
N ARG A 80 3.99 3.37 14.24
CA ARG A 80 5.31 3.98 14.38
C ARG A 80 6.38 3.19 13.61
N LEU A 81 6.41 1.86 13.76
CA LEU A 81 7.34 1.00 13.02
C LEU A 81 7.17 1.12 11.50
N ARG A 82 5.92 1.25 11.02
CA ARG A 82 5.64 1.44 9.59
C ARG A 82 6.11 2.80 9.08
N PHE A 83 5.99 3.85 9.89
CA PHE A 83 6.55 5.16 9.55
C PHE A 83 8.07 5.15 9.51
N GLU A 84 8.73 4.45 10.42
CA GLU A 84 10.20 4.27 10.40
C GLU A 84 10.65 3.57 9.12
N GLU A 85 9.93 2.53 8.67
CA GLU A 85 10.23 1.85 7.41
C GLU A 85 9.97 2.76 6.19
N GLN A 86 8.90 3.56 6.19
CA GLN A 86 8.66 4.55 5.14
C GLN A 86 9.77 5.61 5.09
N ALA A 87 10.25 6.11 6.23
CA ALA A 87 11.38 7.02 6.29
C ALA A 87 12.66 6.38 5.71
N ARG A 88 12.91 5.10 6.00
CA ARG A 88 14.02 4.35 5.40
C ARG A 88 13.89 4.21 3.89
N GLN A 89 12.68 4.06 3.36
CA GLN A 89 12.42 4.02 1.91
C GLN A 89 12.65 5.38 1.26
N LYS A 90 12.28 6.47 1.93
CA LYS A 90 12.58 7.84 1.51
C LYS A 90 14.08 8.07 1.37
N ASP A 91 14.87 7.61 2.34
CA ASP A 91 16.34 7.71 2.29
C ASP A 91 16.96 6.91 1.13
N GLN A 92 16.23 5.94 0.57
CA GLN A 92 16.61 5.18 -0.63
C GLN A 92 16.15 5.85 -1.94
N GLY A 93 15.56 7.04 -1.87
CA GLY A 93 15.12 7.82 -3.03
C GLY A 93 13.67 7.60 -3.44
N ASP A 94 12.81 7.09 -2.54
CA ASP A 94 11.37 7.04 -2.78
C ASP A 94 10.70 8.34 -2.32
N ASP A 95 10.56 9.30 -3.23
CA ASP A 95 10.01 10.63 -2.94
C ASP A 95 8.53 10.61 -2.50
N GLU A 96 7.82 9.50 -2.75
CA GLU A 96 6.42 9.31 -2.37
C GLU A 96 6.25 8.70 -0.96
N ALA A 97 7.34 8.27 -0.33
CA ALA A 97 7.29 7.66 0.99
C ALA A 97 6.95 8.69 2.08
N GLN A 98 6.13 8.24 3.04
CA GLN A 98 5.63 9.09 4.12
C GLN A 98 6.73 9.39 5.16
N MET A 99 6.62 10.55 5.82
CA MET A 99 7.47 10.89 6.97
C MET A 99 6.86 10.37 8.26
N ILE A 100 7.68 10.29 9.32
CA ILE A 100 7.18 9.96 10.66
C ILE A 100 6.37 11.14 11.20
N ASP A 101 5.10 10.88 11.52
CA ASP A 101 4.23 11.82 12.22
C ASP A 101 4.02 11.36 13.67
N GLU A 102 4.84 11.90 14.56
CA GLU A 102 4.79 11.62 16.00
C GLU A 102 3.49 12.11 16.65
N ASN A 103 2.87 13.18 16.14
CA ASN A 103 1.61 13.66 16.69
C ASN A 103 0.45 12.72 16.34
N PHE A 104 0.47 12.15 15.14
CA PHE A 104 -0.48 11.11 14.73
C PHE A 104 -0.32 9.86 15.59
N CYS A 105 0.91 9.36 15.77
CA CYS A 105 1.19 8.22 16.66
C CYS A 105 0.73 8.48 18.09
N MET A 106 1.03 9.65 18.66
CA MET A 106 0.58 10.03 20.00
C MET A 106 -0.96 10.12 20.10
N SER A 107 -1.66 10.41 19.00
CA SER A 107 -3.14 10.43 18.99
C SER A 107 -3.76 9.02 18.95
N LEU A 108 -2.98 7.99 18.60
CA LEU A 108 -3.39 6.59 18.60
C LEU A 108 -3.10 5.87 19.94
N GLU A 109 -2.26 6.46 20.80
CA GLU A 109 -1.89 5.96 22.14
C GLU A 109 -2.97 6.23 23.20
#